data_AF-A0A395JID1-F1
#
_entry.id   AF-A0A395JID1-F1
#
_cell.length_a   1.000
_cell.length_b   1.000
_cell.length_c   1.000
_cell.angle_alpha   90.00
_cell.angle_beta   90.00
_cell.angle_gamma   90.00
#
_symmetry.space_group_name_H-M   'P 1'
#
loop_
_entity.id
_entity.type
_entity.pdbx_description
1 polymer ?
#
loop_
_entity_poly.entity_id
_entity_poly.type
_entity_poly.pdbx_seq_one_letter_code
_entity_poly.pdbx_strand_id
1 'polypeptide(L)'
;MRVRAIQIVITLAAVAIAIVHSWFPSITVDAITVTLLGIAVIPWLGPLFKSVELPGGVKVEYQELEQAARKVEESGLITQEKNLKPMQRHEYSFQSVSGADSNLALSGLRIEIESRLKDLAKRRKIEVQGYGANNLTRTLEKVGVLDQKEAAAIRDLLPLLNQAAHGAEVDDSAFGWAMDFGPRVLGALEDRIGESTVPQLVADWKMRDGAAFQEVGTELSKAFVLSPEAFLKEMSENPTDFKDWIEGLETHTFTIYESTTDLDDQLYIAYYEKLRALMIEAAIACKSTGFSEAASKIEEALMKTEIRRIW
;
A
#
# COMPACT_ATOMS: atom_id res chain seq x y z
N MET A 1 -4.49 37.60 16.38
CA MET A 1 -5.89 38.08 16.52
C MET A 1 -6.77 37.28 15.58
N ARG A 2 -7.85 36.66 16.08
CA ARG A 2 -8.68 35.71 15.31
C ARG A 2 -9.36 36.44 14.15
N VAL A 3 -9.20 35.92 12.93
CA VAL A 3 -9.77 36.45 11.66
C VAL A 3 -11.24 36.87 11.80
N ARG A 4 -12.02 36.15 12.62
CA ARG A 4 -13.43 36.44 12.94
C ARG A 4 -13.65 37.81 13.61
N ALA A 5 -12.74 38.29 14.45
CA ALA A 5 -12.89 39.57 15.13
C ALA A 5 -12.78 40.75 14.15
N ILE A 6 -11.87 40.66 13.18
CA ILE A 6 -11.69 41.69 12.14
C ILE A 6 -12.92 41.71 11.21
N GLN A 7 -13.45 40.54 10.85
CA GLN A 7 -14.68 40.43 10.05
C GLN A 7 -15.88 41.08 10.73
N ILE A 8 -16.09 40.82 12.02
CA ILE A 8 -17.20 41.40 12.80
C ILE A 8 -17.10 42.93 12.87
N VAL A 9 -15.90 43.46 13.10
CA VAL A 9 -15.68 44.91 13.18
C VAL A 9 -15.98 45.59 11.83
N ILE A 10 -15.57 44.97 10.71
CA ILE A 10 -15.83 45.51 9.36
C ILE A 10 -17.33 45.47 9.03
N THR A 11 -18.03 44.38 9.37
CA THR A 11 -19.49 44.28 9.15
C THR A 11 -20.25 45.31 9.98
N LEU A 12 -19.87 45.51 11.24
CA LEU A 12 -20.47 46.54 12.10
C LEU A 12 -20.23 47.96 11.55
N ALA A 13 -19.02 48.23 11.04
CA ALA A 13 -18.69 49.51 10.43
C ALA A 13 -19.50 49.77 9.15
N ALA A 14 -19.66 48.77 8.29
CA ALA A 14 -20.45 48.89 7.06
C ALA A 14 -21.94 49.11 7.34
N VAL A 15 -22.51 48.40 8.32
CA VAL A 15 -23.90 48.58 8.76
C VAL A 15 -24.10 49.97 9.37
N ALA A 16 -23.16 50.44 10.19
CA ALA A 16 -23.23 51.79 10.76
C ALA A 16 -23.22 52.88 9.68
N ILE A 17 -22.37 52.75 8.65
CA ILE A 17 -22.32 53.69 7.52
C ILE A 17 -23.66 53.68 6.74
N ALA A 18 -24.26 52.52 6.52
CA ALA A 18 -25.56 52.41 5.85
C ALA A 18 -26.69 53.05 6.66
N ILE A 19 -26.70 52.88 7.99
CA ILE A 19 -27.69 53.50 8.89
C ILE A 19 -27.54 55.02 8.89
N VAL A 20 -26.31 55.54 8.99
CA VAL A 20 -26.04 56.99 8.95
C VAL A 20 -26.49 57.58 7.62
N HIS A 21 -26.25 56.90 6.50
CA HIS A 21 -26.69 57.35 5.19
C HIS A 21 -28.23 57.35 5.05
N SER A 22 -28.92 56.36 5.63
CA SER A 22 -30.38 56.30 5.63
C SER A 22 -31.04 57.49 6.33
N TRP A 23 -30.36 58.12 7.29
CA TRP A 23 -30.87 59.30 8.00
C TRP A 23 -30.39 60.64 7.41
N PHE A 24 -29.36 60.63 6.56
CA PHE A 24 -28.82 61.82 5.89
C PHE A 24 -28.69 61.62 4.37
N PRO A 25 -29.83 61.61 3.63
CA PRO A 25 -29.86 61.32 2.19
C PRO A 25 -29.23 62.42 1.30
N SER A 26 -28.82 63.56 1.88
CA SER A 26 -28.15 64.65 1.15
C SER A 26 -26.65 64.39 0.90
N ILE A 27 -26.08 63.32 1.45
CA ILE A 27 -24.69 62.93 1.20
C ILE A 27 -24.62 62.23 -0.15
N THR A 28 -24.06 62.90 -1.16
CA THR A 28 -23.81 62.30 -2.48
C THR A 28 -22.80 61.16 -2.33
N VAL A 29 -23.23 59.92 -2.61
CA VAL A 29 -22.31 58.78 -2.63
C VAL A 29 -21.38 58.94 -3.83
N ASP A 30 -20.19 59.50 -3.58
CA ASP A 30 -19.18 59.71 -4.61
C ASP A 30 -18.68 58.36 -5.15
N ALA A 31 -18.27 58.32 -6.41
CA ALA A 31 -17.75 57.12 -7.07
C ALA A 31 -16.57 56.51 -6.29
N ILE A 32 -15.82 57.34 -5.57
CA ILE A 32 -14.74 56.94 -4.67
C ILE A 32 -15.27 56.09 -3.49
N THR A 33 -16.43 56.44 -2.92
CA THR A 33 -17.05 55.71 -1.80
C THR A 33 -17.54 54.34 -2.25
N VAL A 34 -18.14 54.24 -3.44
CA VAL A 34 -18.56 52.96 -4.04
C VAL A 34 -17.35 52.08 -4.32
N THR A 35 -16.27 52.66 -4.85
CA THR A 35 -15.03 51.94 -5.15
C THR A 35 -14.37 51.39 -3.89
N LEU A 36 -14.28 52.20 -2.82
CA LEU A 36 -13.74 51.77 -1.54
C LEU A 36 -14.59 50.68 -0.88
N LEU A 37 -15.93 50.76 -1.01
CA LEU A 37 -16.82 49.70 -0.55
C LEU A 37 -16.60 48.39 -1.32
N GLY A 38 -16.39 48.47 -2.64
CA GLY A 38 -16.06 47.33 -3.49
C GLY A 38 -14.73 46.67 -3.08
N ILE A 39 -13.69 47.48 -2.86
CA ILE A 39 -12.38 46.99 -2.39
C ILE A 39 -12.48 46.36 -0.99
N ALA A 40 -13.33 46.89 -0.11
CA ALA A 40 -13.55 46.35 1.22
C ALA A 40 -14.22 44.96 1.23
N VAL A 41 -14.91 44.57 0.15
CA VAL A 41 -15.52 43.25 -0.03
C VAL A 41 -14.54 42.23 -0.64
N ILE A 42 -13.45 42.67 -1.29
CA ILE A 42 -12.45 41.77 -1.91
C ILE A 42 -11.86 40.74 -0.92
N PRO A 43 -11.48 41.10 0.33
CA PRO A 43 -11.00 40.11 1.31
C PRO A 43 -12.03 39.04 1.69
N TRP A 44 -13.33 39.32 1.49
CA TRP A 44 -14.42 38.38 1.72
C TRP A 44 -14.68 37.45 0.53
N LEU A 45 -14.18 37.75 -0.66
CA LEU A 45 -14.25 36.85 -1.82
C LEU A 45 -13.15 35.77 -1.79
N GLY A 46 -12.11 35.91 -0.95
CA GLY A 46 -11.03 34.92 -0.81
C GLY A 46 -11.50 33.48 -0.58
N PRO A 47 -12.54 33.21 0.24
CA PRO A 47 -13.14 31.88 0.37
C PRO A 47 -13.90 31.40 -0.87
N LEU A 48 -14.47 32.30 -1.68
CA LEU A 48 -15.18 31.95 -2.92
C LEU A 48 -14.22 31.64 -4.09
N PHE A 49 -13.02 32.24 -4.08
CA PHE A 49 -11.96 31.91 -5.04
C PHE A 49 -11.19 30.63 -4.69
N LYS A 50 -11.37 30.06 -3.49
CA LYS A 50 -10.87 28.70 -3.18
C LYS A 50 -11.68 27.60 -3.87
N SER A 51 -12.85 27.91 -4.42
CA SER A 51 -13.78 26.97 -5.05
C SER A 51 -14.25 27.46 -6.42
N VAL A 52 -13.34 28.00 -7.24
CA VAL A 52 -13.55 28.07 -8.69
C VAL A 52 -12.86 26.84 -9.28
N GLU A 53 -13.65 25.77 -9.29
CA GLU A 53 -13.32 24.45 -9.78
C GLU A 53 -13.16 24.49 -11.31
N LEU A 54 -11.97 24.13 -11.80
CA LEU A 54 -11.82 23.62 -13.16
C LEU A 54 -12.39 22.19 -13.21
N PRO A 55 -13.04 21.78 -14.31
CA PRO A 55 -13.60 20.44 -14.43
C PRO A 55 -12.46 19.40 -14.38
N GLY A 56 -12.34 18.68 -13.27
CA GLY A 56 -11.36 17.60 -13.06
C GLY A 56 -10.52 17.67 -11.78
N GLY A 57 -10.59 18.76 -11.00
CA GLY A 57 -9.73 18.98 -9.82
C GLY A 57 -10.37 18.67 -8.48
N VAL A 58 -10.62 17.41 -8.15
CA VAL A 58 -10.94 17.02 -6.75
C VAL A 58 -9.69 17.22 -5.91
N LYS A 59 -9.60 18.37 -5.25
CA LYS A 59 -8.55 18.64 -4.28
C LYS A 59 -8.85 17.81 -3.04
N VAL A 60 -8.12 16.70 -2.84
CA VAL A 60 -8.27 15.92 -1.60
C VAL A 60 -7.79 16.84 -0.47
N GLU A 61 -8.69 17.25 0.40
CA GLU A 61 -8.32 18.13 1.50
C GLU A 61 -7.48 17.35 2.52
N TYR A 62 -6.40 17.97 3.02
CA TYR A 62 -5.52 17.41 4.05
C TYR A 62 -6.29 16.83 5.25
N GLN A 63 -7.45 17.39 5.58
CA GLN A 63 -8.33 16.90 6.65
C GLN A 63 -8.98 15.54 6.33
N GLU A 64 -9.27 15.27 5.05
CA GLU A 64 -9.82 13.98 4.61
C GLU A 64 -8.74 12.89 4.67
N LEU A 65 -7.48 13.23 4.30
CA LEU A 65 -6.32 12.33 4.46
C LEU A 65 -6.02 12.05 5.93
N GLU A 66 -6.06 13.05 6.79
CA GLU A 66 -5.84 12.88 8.23
C GLU A 66 -6.96 12.03 8.87
N GLN A 67 -8.20 12.18 8.40
CA GLN A 67 -9.32 11.33 8.84
C GLN A 67 -9.23 9.91 8.30
N ALA A 68 -8.77 9.71 7.07
CA ALA A 68 -8.50 8.39 6.51
C ALA A 68 -7.37 7.68 7.29
N ALA A 69 -6.27 8.38 7.54
CA ALA A 69 -5.16 7.89 8.35
C ALA A 69 -5.62 7.47 9.76
N ARG A 70 -6.41 8.32 10.45
CA ARG A 70 -6.96 8.00 11.77
C ARG A 70 -7.95 6.85 11.74
N LYS A 71 -8.85 6.77 10.75
CA LYS A 71 -9.79 5.65 10.60
C LYS A 71 -9.06 4.33 10.38
N VAL A 72 -7.95 4.35 9.65
CA VAL A 72 -7.09 3.19 9.45
C VAL A 72 -6.38 2.79 10.75
N GLU A 73 -5.80 3.75 11.48
CA GLU A 73 -5.19 3.50 12.80
C GLU A 73 -6.20 2.92 13.80
N GLU A 74 -7.40 3.49 13.86
CA GLU A 74 -8.51 3.05 14.74
C GLU A 74 -9.15 1.73 14.28
N SER A 75 -9.03 1.37 13.00
CA SER A 75 -9.60 0.12 12.47
C SER A 75 -8.88 -1.13 12.94
N GLY A 76 -7.68 -1.03 13.54
CA GLY A 76 -6.89 -2.19 13.93
C GLY A 76 -6.19 -2.92 12.77
N LEU A 77 -6.24 -2.38 11.54
CA LEU A 77 -5.33 -2.78 10.45
C LEU A 77 -3.86 -2.60 10.87
N ILE A 78 -3.61 -1.63 11.74
CA ILE A 78 -2.33 -1.40 12.43
C ILE A 78 -2.59 -1.62 13.92
N THR A 79 -2.78 -2.88 14.33
CA THR A 79 -2.82 -3.18 15.75
C THR A 79 -1.42 -2.87 16.31
N GLN A 80 -1.29 -1.88 17.21
CA GLN A 80 -0.05 -1.64 17.97
C GLN A 80 0.43 -2.89 18.74
N GLU A 81 -0.42 -3.92 18.90
CA GLU A 81 -0.08 -5.22 19.48
C GLU A 81 0.58 -6.21 18.49
N LYS A 82 0.54 -5.99 17.18
CA LYS A 82 1.52 -6.57 16.27
C LYS A 82 2.64 -5.53 16.11
N ASN A 83 3.55 -5.51 17.09
CA ASN A 83 4.94 -5.09 16.93
C ASN A 83 5.70 -5.96 15.90
N LEU A 84 5.02 -6.39 14.84
CA LEU A 84 5.69 -6.57 13.57
C LEU A 84 6.11 -5.15 13.22
N LYS A 85 7.40 -4.83 13.43
CA LYS A 85 8.07 -3.98 12.44
C LYS A 85 7.48 -4.43 11.10
N PRO A 86 6.94 -3.54 10.24
CA PRO A 86 6.66 -3.98 8.88
C PRO A 86 7.95 -4.68 8.50
N MET A 87 7.86 -6.00 8.31
CA MET A 87 8.97 -6.79 7.82
C MET A 87 9.47 -5.93 6.67
N GLN A 88 10.77 -5.59 6.63
CA GLN A 88 11.34 -4.78 5.54
C GLN A 88 11.26 -5.62 4.25
N ARG A 89 10.05 -6.05 3.92
CA ARG A 89 9.60 -6.74 2.73
C ARG A 89 9.91 -5.75 1.64
N HIS A 90 10.82 -6.19 0.80
CA HIS A 90 11.00 -5.76 -0.56
C HIS A 90 10.81 -4.25 -0.77
N GLU A 91 11.92 -3.52 -0.87
CA GLU A 91 11.88 -2.18 -1.45
C GLU A 91 11.27 -2.29 -2.86
N TYR A 92 10.03 -1.83 -3.00
CA TYR A 92 9.32 -1.87 -4.26
C TYR A 92 10.00 -0.92 -5.23
N SER A 93 10.01 -1.27 -6.52
CA SER A 93 10.72 -0.45 -7.52
C SER A 93 10.26 1.01 -7.55
N PHE A 94 8.98 1.29 -7.25
CA PHE A 94 8.47 2.66 -7.18
C PHE A 94 9.08 3.50 -6.05
N GLN A 95 9.62 2.88 -5.00
CA GLN A 95 10.30 3.58 -3.90
C GLN A 95 11.65 4.14 -4.35
N SER A 96 12.33 3.49 -5.30
CA SER A 96 13.62 3.97 -5.82
C SER A 96 13.52 5.30 -6.58
N VAL A 97 12.35 5.62 -7.14
CA VAL A 97 12.09 6.86 -7.89
C VAL A 97 11.40 7.93 -7.05
N SER A 98 11.10 7.63 -5.78
CA SER A 98 10.34 8.52 -4.89
C SER A 98 11.04 9.86 -4.62
N GLY A 99 12.38 9.89 -4.71
CA GLY A 99 13.17 11.12 -4.57
C GLY A 99 13.29 11.95 -5.85
N ALA A 100 12.87 11.41 -7.00
CA ALA A 100 13.02 12.04 -8.31
C ALA A 100 11.69 12.57 -8.87
N ASP A 101 10.61 11.79 -8.75
CA ASP A 101 9.29 12.14 -9.28
C ASP A 101 8.17 11.50 -8.44
N SER A 102 7.41 12.34 -7.73
CA SER A 102 6.30 11.93 -6.88
C SER A 102 5.18 11.25 -7.67
N ASN A 103 4.86 11.76 -8.86
CA ASN A 103 3.78 11.22 -9.68
C ASN A 103 4.15 9.86 -10.25
N LEU A 104 5.41 9.68 -10.66
CA LEU A 104 5.92 8.39 -11.11
C LEU A 104 5.89 7.35 -9.98
N ALA A 105 6.35 7.71 -8.78
CA ALA A 105 6.33 6.82 -7.63
C ALA A 105 4.91 6.39 -7.24
N LEU A 106 3.96 7.34 -7.15
CA LEU A 106 2.57 7.02 -6.83
C LEU A 106 1.85 6.26 -7.94
N SER A 107 2.20 6.52 -9.21
CA SER A 107 1.72 5.71 -10.34
C SER A 107 2.23 4.27 -10.24
N GLY A 108 3.49 4.09 -9.86
CA GLY A 108 4.07 2.78 -9.59
C GLY A 108 3.33 2.05 -8.47
N LEU A 109 3.10 2.72 -7.33
CA LEU A 109 2.30 2.16 -6.23
C LEU A 109 0.89 1.75 -6.67
N ARG A 110 0.21 2.55 -7.51
CA ARG A 110 -1.09 2.21 -8.09
C ARG A 110 -1.03 0.91 -8.89
N ILE A 111 -0.02 0.77 -9.74
CA ILE A 111 0.18 -0.42 -10.59
C ILE A 111 0.41 -1.65 -9.73
N GLU A 112 1.24 -1.55 -8.69
CA GLU A 112 1.50 -2.66 -7.77
C GLU A 112 0.21 -3.11 -7.07
N ILE A 113 -0.58 -2.17 -6.53
CA ILE A 113 -1.87 -2.48 -5.88
C ILE A 113 -2.82 -3.17 -6.86
N GLU A 114 -2.98 -2.61 -8.07
CA GLU A 114 -3.87 -3.18 -9.09
C GLU A 114 -3.41 -4.59 -9.50
N SER A 115 -2.10 -4.81 -9.62
CA SER A 115 -1.50 -6.11 -9.94
C SER A 115 -1.82 -7.17 -8.87
N ARG A 116 -1.62 -6.84 -7.58
CA ARG A 116 -1.91 -7.77 -6.47
C ARG A 116 -3.40 -8.09 -6.38
N LEU A 117 -4.26 -7.10 -6.59
CA LEU A 117 -5.71 -7.32 -6.62
C LEU A 117 -6.13 -8.24 -7.77
N LYS A 118 -5.53 -8.10 -8.95
CA LYS A 118 -5.76 -9.01 -10.09
C LYS A 118 -5.32 -10.43 -9.78
N ASP A 119 -4.14 -10.59 -9.19
CA ASP A 119 -3.60 -11.89 -8.82
C ASP A 119 -4.48 -12.59 -7.79
N LEU A 120 -4.95 -11.85 -6.78
CA LEU A 120 -5.85 -12.37 -5.77
C LEU A 120 -7.18 -12.84 -6.39
N ALA A 121 -7.77 -12.04 -7.28
CA ALA A 121 -8.98 -12.42 -8.00
C ALA A 121 -8.76 -13.68 -8.88
N LYS A 122 -7.66 -13.74 -9.63
CA LYS A 122 -7.31 -14.86 -10.51
C LYS A 122 -7.13 -16.17 -9.71
N ARG A 123 -6.38 -16.12 -8.62
CA ARG A 123 -6.11 -17.30 -7.75
C ARG A 123 -7.38 -17.83 -7.11
N ARG A 124 -8.30 -16.95 -6.74
CA ARG A 124 -9.62 -17.31 -6.19
C ARG A 124 -10.66 -17.63 -7.28
N LYS A 125 -10.28 -17.61 -8.56
CA LYS A 125 -11.16 -17.86 -9.72
C LYS A 125 -12.40 -16.95 -9.73
N ILE A 126 -12.23 -15.69 -9.33
CA ILE A 126 -13.30 -14.69 -9.28
C ILE A 126 -13.38 -13.99 -10.62
N GLU A 127 -14.56 -14.02 -11.23
CA GLU A 127 -14.85 -13.22 -12.41
C GLU A 127 -15.06 -11.75 -12.03
N VAL A 128 -14.33 -10.85 -12.70
CA VAL A 128 -14.39 -9.41 -12.45
C VAL A 128 -14.90 -8.68 -13.68
N GLN A 129 -15.93 -7.85 -13.49
CA GLN A 129 -16.46 -6.98 -14.56
C GLN A 129 -15.64 -5.69 -14.65
N GLY A 130 -14.41 -5.80 -15.16
CA GLY A 130 -13.48 -4.68 -15.31
C GLY A 130 -12.30 -4.73 -14.35
N TYR A 131 -11.11 -4.36 -14.85
CA TYR A 131 -9.82 -4.64 -14.23
C TYR A 131 -9.18 -3.45 -13.49
N GLY A 132 -9.93 -2.38 -13.24
CA GLY A 132 -9.43 -1.24 -12.47
C GLY A 132 -9.44 -1.53 -10.97
N ALA A 133 -8.45 -1.00 -10.24
CA ALA A 133 -8.25 -1.23 -8.81
C ALA A 133 -9.54 -1.04 -7.97
N ASN A 134 -10.29 0.05 -8.19
CA ASN A 134 -11.56 0.30 -7.49
C ASN A 134 -12.59 -0.85 -7.64
N ASN A 135 -12.73 -1.38 -8.86
CA ASN A 135 -13.71 -2.43 -9.13
C ASN A 135 -13.25 -3.79 -8.59
N LEU A 136 -11.95 -4.06 -8.68
CA LEU A 136 -11.34 -5.24 -8.07
C LEU A 136 -11.53 -5.22 -6.56
N THR A 137 -11.19 -4.11 -5.87
CA THR A 137 -11.37 -3.96 -4.43
C THR A 137 -12.82 -4.19 -4.01
N ARG A 138 -13.78 -3.56 -4.69
CA ARG A 138 -15.22 -3.75 -4.39
C ARG A 138 -15.68 -5.19 -4.62
N THR A 139 -15.21 -5.84 -5.68
CA THR A 139 -15.60 -7.22 -5.99
C THR A 139 -15.04 -8.18 -4.95
N LEU A 140 -13.76 -8.02 -4.58
CA LEU A 140 -13.08 -8.82 -3.57
C LEU A 140 -13.67 -8.62 -2.17
N GLU A 141 -14.09 -7.39 -1.82
CA GLU A 141 -14.85 -7.10 -0.60
C GLU A 141 -16.20 -7.82 -0.61
N LYS A 142 -16.95 -7.71 -1.71
CA LYS A 142 -18.29 -8.31 -1.84
C LYS A 142 -18.29 -9.83 -1.67
N VAL A 143 -17.24 -10.50 -2.16
CA VAL A 143 -17.10 -11.97 -2.02
C VAL A 143 -16.40 -12.38 -0.72
N GLY A 144 -16.02 -11.43 0.14
CA GLY A 144 -15.40 -11.67 1.44
C GLY A 144 -13.93 -12.08 1.38
N VAL A 145 -13.24 -11.84 0.27
CA VAL A 145 -11.79 -12.08 0.16
C VAL A 145 -11.00 -10.96 0.84
N LEU A 146 -11.50 -9.73 0.72
CA LEU A 146 -11.06 -8.60 1.54
C LEU A 146 -12.16 -8.32 2.56
N ASP A 147 -11.77 -8.02 3.79
CA ASP A 147 -12.72 -7.50 4.76
C ASP A 147 -13.04 -6.01 4.49
N GLN A 148 -14.03 -5.48 5.21
CA GLN A 148 -14.48 -4.09 5.04
C GLN A 148 -13.37 -3.08 5.33
N LYS A 149 -12.48 -3.37 6.29
CA LYS A 149 -11.41 -2.46 6.72
C LYS A 149 -10.31 -2.44 5.66
N GLU A 150 -9.88 -3.61 5.20
CA GLU A 150 -8.89 -3.76 4.12
C GLU A 150 -9.36 -3.07 2.84
N ALA A 151 -10.62 -3.29 2.45
CA ALA A 151 -11.21 -2.66 1.29
C ALA A 151 -11.36 -1.14 1.44
N ALA A 152 -11.60 -0.64 2.66
CA ALA A 152 -11.62 0.80 2.95
C ALA A 152 -10.22 1.40 2.84
N ALA A 153 -9.20 0.78 3.45
CA ALA A 153 -7.81 1.23 3.37
C ALA A 153 -7.30 1.37 1.93
N ILE A 154 -7.60 0.40 1.07
CA ILE A 154 -7.25 0.49 -0.35
C ILE A 154 -8.00 1.65 -1.01
N ARG A 155 -9.32 1.77 -0.79
CA ARG A 155 -10.14 2.84 -1.37
C ARG A 155 -9.75 4.24 -0.91
N ASP A 156 -9.19 4.39 0.27
CA ASP A 156 -8.69 5.67 0.77
C ASP A 156 -7.43 6.13 0.02
N LEU A 157 -6.58 5.19 -0.43
CA LEU A 157 -5.39 5.49 -1.24
C LEU A 157 -5.74 5.82 -2.70
N LEU A 158 -6.68 5.08 -3.29
CA LEU A 158 -6.92 5.09 -4.74
C LEU A 158 -7.19 6.48 -5.36
N PRO A 159 -7.92 7.42 -4.72
CA PRO A 159 -8.11 8.76 -5.26
C PRO A 159 -6.79 9.48 -5.54
N LEU A 160 -5.90 9.52 -4.56
CA LEU A 160 -4.58 10.14 -4.67
C LEU A 160 -3.72 9.46 -5.75
N LEU A 161 -3.70 8.13 -5.75
CA LEU A 161 -2.93 7.35 -6.72
C LEU A 161 -3.44 7.54 -8.17
N ASN A 162 -4.76 7.68 -8.35
CA ASN A 162 -5.34 7.98 -9.66
C ASN A 162 -5.00 9.40 -10.11
N GLN A 163 -5.02 10.38 -9.21
CA GLN A 163 -4.64 11.76 -9.53
C GLN A 163 -3.18 11.86 -10.00
N ALA A 164 -2.27 11.21 -9.27
CA ALA A 164 -0.87 11.14 -9.64
C ALA A 164 -0.66 10.50 -11.02
N ALA A 165 -1.36 9.40 -11.32
CA ALA A 165 -1.32 8.74 -12.62
C ALA A 165 -1.85 9.60 -13.79
N HIS A 166 -2.70 10.59 -13.49
CA HIS A 166 -3.17 11.58 -14.45
C HIS A 166 -2.30 12.85 -14.49
N GLY A 167 -1.17 12.86 -13.79
CA GLY A 167 -0.22 13.96 -13.79
C GLY A 167 -0.67 15.17 -12.97
N ALA A 168 -1.63 14.99 -12.06
CA ALA A 168 -2.02 16.05 -11.13
C ALA A 168 -0.84 16.42 -10.21
N GLU A 169 -0.78 17.68 -9.76
CA GLU A 169 0.19 18.08 -8.75
C GLU A 169 -0.19 17.43 -7.41
N VAL A 170 0.76 16.70 -6.83
CA VAL A 170 0.59 16.03 -5.54
C VAL A 170 1.41 16.79 -4.49
N ASP A 171 0.77 17.16 -3.39
CA ASP A 171 1.47 17.82 -2.29
C ASP A 171 2.35 16.84 -1.50
N ASP A 172 3.44 17.36 -0.92
CA ASP A 172 4.43 16.55 -0.20
C ASP A 172 3.83 15.75 0.97
N SER A 173 2.74 16.22 1.58
CA SER A 173 2.12 15.56 2.72
C SER A 173 1.27 14.36 2.30
N ALA A 174 0.49 14.50 1.22
CA ALA A 174 -0.24 13.41 0.60
C ALA A 174 0.72 12.36 0.03
N PHE A 175 1.80 12.81 -0.61
CA PHE A 175 2.87 11.93 -1.06
C PHE A 175 3.49 11.14 0.10
N GLY A 176 3.92 11.83 1.16
CA GLY A 176 4.50 11.19 2.34
C GLY A 176 3.58 10.17 2.99
N TRP A 177 2.29 10.49 3.11
CA TRP A 177 1.29 9.55 3.61
C TRP A 177 1.18 8.30 2.73
N ALA A 178 1.08 8.45 1.41
CA ALA A 178 0.99 7.31 0.50
C ALA A 178 2.26 6.46 0.46
N MET A 179 3.44 7.07 0.63
CA MET A 179 4.71 6.34 0.67
C MET A 179 4.92 5.58 1.99
N ASP A 180 4.33 6.04 3.09
CA ASP A 180 4.35 5.29 4.36
C ASP A 180 3.25 4.21 4.40
N PHE A 181 2.05 4.55 3.91
CA PHE A 181 0.89 3.67 4.02
C PHE A 181 0.79 2.64 2.89
N GLY A 182 1.14 3.02 1.66
CA GLY A 182 1.06 2.17 0.47
C GLY A 182 1.78 0.84 0.57
N PRO A 183 3.07 0.80 0.99
CA PRO A 183 3.79 -0.46 1.21
C PRO A 183 3.12 -1.40 2.22
N ARG A 184 2.44 -0.85 3.24
CA ARG A 184 1.72 -1.67 4.24
C ARG A 184 0.49 -2.33 3.62
N VAL A 185 -0.22 -1.60 2.76
CA VAL A 185 -1.36 -2.14 1.99
C VAL A 185 -0.90 -3.24 1.02
N LEU A 186 0.24 -3.04 0.34
CA LEU A 186 0.82 -4.07 -0.52
C LEU A 186 1.20 -5.32 0.29
N GLY A 187 1.84 -5.14 1.44
CA GLY A 187 2.17 -6.25 2.34
C GLY A 187 0.95 -7.06 2.76
N ALA A 188 -0.15 -6.39 3.13
CA ALA A 188 -1.41 -7.06 3.48
C ALA A 188 -2.03 -7.83 2.29
N LEU A 189 -1.98 -7.27 1.08
CA LEU A 189 -2.45 -7.96 -0.13
C LEU A 189 -1.59 -9.20 -0.45
N GLU A 190 -0.27 -9.09 -0.28
CA GLU A 190 0.67 -10.20 -0.44
C GLU A 190 0.41 -11.31 0.58
N ASP A 191 0.10 -10.95 1.82
CA ASP A 191 -0.34 -11.90 2.86
C ASP A 191 -1.62 -12.65 2.42
N ARG A 192 -2.63 -11.95 1.89
CA ARG A 192 -3.86 -12.58 1.35
C ARG A 192 -3.59 -13.50 0.17
N ILE A 193 -2.65 -13.14 -0.69
CA ILE A 193 -2.24 -13.96 -1.84
C ILE A 193 -1.59 -15.25 -1.33
N GLY A 194 -0.66 -15.19 -0.39
CA GLY A 194 -0.01 -16.40 0.13
C GLY A 194 -0.99 -17.26 0.93
N GLU A 195 -1.87 -16.70 1.75
CA GLU A 195 -2.96 -17.43 2.41
C GLU A 195 -3.84 -18.23 1.42
N SER A 196 -4.01 -17.73 0.20
CA SER A 196 -4.75 -18.44 -0.85
C SER A 196 -3.98 -19.57 -1.52
N THR A 197 -2.64 -19.47 -1.55
CA THR A 197 -1.78 -20.30 -2.38
C THR A 197 -1.12 -21.42 -1.58
N VAL A 198 -0.74 -21.14 -0.32
CA VAL A 198 -0.02 -22.07 0.54
C VAL A 198 -0.72 -23.43 0.65
N PRO A 199 -2.05 -23.54 0.93
CA PRO A 199 -2.67 -24.86 1.11
C PRO A 199 -2.57 -25.74 -0.14
N GLN A 200 -2.70 -25.14 -1.33
CA GLN A 200 -2.56 -25.87 -2.60
C GLN A 200 -1.10 -26.31 -2.80
N LEU A 201 -0.13 -25.43 -2.58
CA LEU A 201 1.29 -25.78 -2.71
C LEU A 201 1.71 -26.88 -1.73
N VAL A 202 1.19 -26.86 -0.50
CA VAL A 202 1.44 -27.91 0.49
C VAL A 202 0.79 -29.24 0.07
N ALA A 203 -0.39 -29.20 -0.56
CA ALA A 203 -1.01 -30.39 -1.13
C ALA A 203 -0.21 -30.94 -2.33
N ASP A 204 0.25 -30.07 -3.23
CA ASP A 204 1.07 -30.44 -4.38
C ASP A 204 2.42 -31.00 -3.93
N TRP A 205 2.99 -30.44 -2.86
CA TRP A 205 4.21 -30.96 -2.24
C TRP A 205 4.01 -32.38 -1.77
N LYS A 206 2.91 -32.70 -1.09
CA LYS A 206 2.62 -34.08 -0.66
C LYS A 206 2.53 -35.07 -1.81
N MET A 207 2.04 -34.62 -2.96
CA MET A 207 1.86 -35.45 -4.16
C MET A 207 3.05 -35.40 -5.12
N ARG A 208 4.13 -34.69 -4.76
CA ARG A 208 5.27 -34.45 -5.64
C ARG A 208 5.93 -35.76 -6.09
N ASP A 209 6.28 -35.82 -7.37
CA ASP A 209 7.18 -36.80 -7.95
C ASP A 209 8.33 -36.07 -8.67
N GLY A 210 9.42 -36.79 -8.96
CA GLY A 210 10.58 -36.35 -9.76
C GLY A 210 10.73 -34.84 -9.98
N ALA A 211 10.23 -34.35 -11.14
CA ALA A 211 10.37 -32.96 -11.57
C ALA A 211 9.55 -31.95 -10.76
N ALA A 212 8.39 -32.36 -10.22
CA ALA A 212 7.56 -31.50 -9.37
C ALA A 212 8.26 -31.14 -8.06
N PHE A 213 9.27 -31.91 -7.63
CA PHE A 213 10.04 -31.63 -6.42
C PHE A 213 10.69 -30.25 -6.45
N GLN A 214 11.29 -29.84 -7.58
CA GLN A 214 11.98 -28.55 -7.69
C GLN A 214 11.00 -27.40 -7.82
N GLU A 215 10.03 -27.52 -8.73
CA GLU A 215 9.06 -26.46 -9.02
C GLU A 215 8.23 -26.15 -7.77
N VAL A 216 7.61 -27.16 -7.17
CA VAL A 216 6.78 -26.97 -5.98
C VAL A 216 7.62 -26.53 -4.77
N GLY A 217 8.83 -27.06 -4.62
CA GLY A 217 9.75 -26.67 -3.54
C GLY A 217 10.15 -25.20 -3.60
N THR A 218 10.51 -24.72 -4.80
CA THR A 218 10.82 -23.30 -5.04
C THR A 218 9.60 -22.41 -4.82
N GLU A 219 8.41 -22.80 -5.30
CA GLU A 219 7.19 -22.03 -5.09
C GLU A 219 6.78 -21.99 -3.60
N LEU A 220 7.00 -23.06 -2.85
CA LEU A 220 6.84 -23.06 -1.39
C LEU A 220 7.80 -22.09 -0.70
N SER A 221 9.06 -22.01 -1.15
CA SER A 221 10.04 -21.04 -0.63
C SER A 221 9.59 -19.61 -0.86
N LYS A 222 9.06 -19.30 -2.04
CA LYS A 222 8.45 -17.99 -2.33
C LYS A 222 7.20 -17.74 -1.48
N ALA A 223 6.33 -18.73 -1.35
CA ALA A 223 5.11 -18.62 -0.54
C ALA A 223 5.42 -18.42 0.94
N PHE A 224 6.49 -19.01 1.46
CA PHE A 224 6.99 -18.77 2.81
C PHE A 224 7.41 -17.30 3.00
N VAL A 225 8.11 -16.70 2.04
CA VAL A 225 8.45 -15.26 2.11
C VAL A 225 7.19 -14.39 2.12
N LEU A 226 6.20 -14.72 1.28
CA LEU A 226 4.99 -13.94 1.12
C LEU A 226 4.04 -14.05 2.32
N SER A 227 3.93 -15.22 2.94
CA SER A 227 2.97 -15.47 4.03
C SER A 227 3.51 -16.51 5.01
N PRO A 228 4.52 -16.14 5.82
CA PRO A 228 5.24 -17.10 6.64
C PRO A 228 4.36 -17.73 7.73
N GLU A 229 3.44 -16.98 8.34
CA GLU A 229 2.50 -17.54 9.34
C GLU A 229 1.55 -18.58 8.69
N ALA A 230 1.01 -18.30 7.50
CA ALA A 230 0.14 -19.22 6.78
C ALA A 230 0.90 -20.49 6.37
N PHE A 231 2.11 -20.32 5.83
CA PHE A 231 3.01 -21.43 5.50
C PHE A 231 3.31 -22.30 6.72
N LEU A 232 3.74 -21.69 7.82
CA LEU A 232 4.09 -22.40 9.05
C LEU A 232 2.89 -23.12 9.64
N LYS A 233 1.70 -22.51 9.59
CA LYS A 233 0.45 -23.16 10.01
C LYS A 233 0.20 -24.44 9.21
N GLU A 234 0.13 -24.36 7.88
CA GLU A 234 -0.17 -25.51 7.01
C GLU A 234 0.91 -26.60 7.10
N MET A 235 2.19 -26.21 7.16
CA MET A 235 3.30 -27.15 7.27
C MET A 235 3.43 -27.77 8.67
N SER A 236 3.05 -27.06 9.74
CA SER A 236 3.10 -27.60 11.12
C SER A 236 2.14 -28.78 11.34
N GLU A 237 1.06 -28.86 10.55
CA GLU A 237 0.15 -30.00 10.56
C GLU A 237 0.79 -31.28 10.00
N ASN A 238 1.93 -31.16 9.28
CA ASN A 238 2.59 -32.28 8.61
C ASN A 238 4.12 -32.25 8.87
N PRO A 239 4.58 -32.67 10.06
CA PRO A 239 6.00 -32.54 10.45
C PRO A 239 6.98 -33.24 9.53
N THR A 240 6.58 -34.34 8.89
CA THR A 240 7.41 -35.09 7.93
C THR A 240 7.64 -34.27 6.66
N ASP A 241 6.57 -33.70 6.08
CA ASP A 241 6.67 -32.88 4.87
C ASP A 241 7.43 -31.58 5.11
N PHE A 242 7.23 -30.99 6.30
CA PHE A 242 7.99 -29.82 6.74
C PHE A 242 9.48 -30.12 6.85
N LYS A 243 9.84 -31.24 7.49
CA LYS A 243 11.21 -31.68 7.61
C LYS A 243 11.83 -31.96 6.23
N ASP A 244 11.12 -32.67 5.36
CA ASP A 244 11.60 -32.98 4.02
C ASP A 244 11.83 -31.71 3.18
N TRP A 245 10.90 -30.75 3.24
CA TRP A 245 11.07 -29.47 2.57
C TRP A 245 12.29 -28.70 3.08
N ILE A 246 12.53 -28.68 4.39
CA ILE A 246 13.72 -28.05 4.98
C ILE A 246 15.00 -28.75 4.53
N GLU A 247 15.06 -30.08 4.65
CA GLU A 247 16.26 -30.86 4.29
C GLU A 247 16.55 -30.79 2.79
N GLY A 248 15.52 -30.57 1.97
CA GLY A 248 15.62 -30.45 0.52
C GLY A 248 15.94 -29.05 -0.01
N LEU A 249 16.01 -28.00 0.83
CA LEU A 249 16.14 -26.60 0.39
C LEU A 249 17.26 -26.39 -0.63
N GLU A 250 18.42 -26.99 -0.37
CA GLU A 250 19.58 -26.92 -1.25
C GLU A 250 19.27 -27.49 -2.64
N THR A 251 18.49 -28.58 -2.70
CA THR A 251 18.18 -29.31 -3.94
C THR A 251 17.01 -28.71 -4.72
N HIS A 252 15.91 -28.34 -4.05
CA HIS A 252 14.70 -27.87 -4.75
C HIS A 252 14.65 -26.36 -4.95
N THR A 253 15.29 -25.56 -4.10
CA THR A 253 15.25 -24.08 -4.18
C THR A 253 16.59 -23.49 -4.57
N PHE A 254 17.68 -23.95 -3.97
CA PHE A 254 18.99 -23.30 -4.09
C PHE A 254 19.97 -24.04 -5.02
N THR A 255 19.44 -24.68 -6.07
CA THR A 255 20.27 -25.29 -7.12
C THR A 255 20.03 -24.62 -8.47
N ILE A 256 21.13 -24.29 -9.15
CA ILE A 256 21.15 -23.79 -10.52
C ILE A 256 21.36 -25.01 -11.45
N TYR A 257 20.34 -25.33 -12.25
CA TYR A 257 20.34 -26.45 -13.19
C TYR A 257 20.64 -26.04 -14.63
N GLU A 258 20.16 -24.86 -15.04
CA GLU A 258 20.28 -24.39 -16.41
C GLU A 258 20.84 -22.96 -16.43
N SER A 259 22.14 -22.85 -16.71
CA SER A 259 22.76 -21.57 -17.08
C SER A 259 23.48 -21.72 -18.41
N THR A 260 23.19 -20.82 -19.34
CA THR A 260 23.80 -20.86 -20.69
C THR A 260 25.08 -20.03 -20.73
N THR A 261 25.21 -19.09 -19.80
CA THR A 261 26.32 -18.16 -19.71
C THR A 261 26.74 -17.91 -18.26
N ASP A 262 27.96 -17.42 -18.05
CA ASP A 262 28.43 -16.96 -16.74
C ASP A 262 27.60 -15.79 -16.19
N LEU A 263 26.95 -15.02 -17.06
CA LEU A 263 26.06 -13.93 -16.67
C LEU A 263 24.75 -14.47 -16.08
N ASP A 264 24.16 -15.50 -16.70
CA ASP A 264 22.96 -16.17 -16.17
C ASP A 264 23.24 -16.73 -14.77
N ASP A 265 24.43 -17.30 -14.62
CA ASP A 265 24.94 -17.82 -13.35
C ASP A 265 24.96 -16.76 -12.24
N GLN A 266 25.57 -15.60 -12.53
CA GLN A 266 25.62 -14.49 -11.59
C GLN A 266 24.22 -13.97 -11.24
N LEU A 267 23.33 -13.93 -12.24
CA LEU A 267 21.94 -13.50 -12.04
C LEU A 267 21.18 -14.48 -11.13
N TYR A 268 21.31 -15.78 -11.36
CA TYR A 268 20.68 -16.81 -10.53
C TYR A 268 21.25 -16.82 -9.11
N ILE A 269 22.57 -16.68 -8.95
CA ILE A 269 23.20 -16.55 -7.63
C ILE A 269 22.62 -15.35 -6.89
N ALA A 270 22.60 -14.17 -7.50
CA ALA A 270 22.05 -12.97 -6.87
C ALA A 270 20.57 -13.12 -6.50
N TYR A 271 19.77 -13.73 -7.38
CA TYR A 271 18.37 -14.05 -7.13
C TYR A 271 18.20 -14.97 -5.92
N TYR A 272 18.94 -16.08 -5.87
CA TYR A 272 18.86 -17.05 -4.78
C TYR A 272 19.42 -16.52 -3.46
N GLU A 273 20.48 -15.71 -3.48
CA GLU A 273 20.95 -15.01 -2.29
C GLU A 273 19.90 -14.07 -1.72
N LYS A 274 19.22 -13.31 -2.61
CA LYS A 274 18.13 -12.43 -2.19
C LYS A 274 16.95 -13.21 -1.64
N LEU A 275 16.54 -14.30 -2.28
CA LEU A 275 15.47 -15.16 -1.80
C LEU A 275 15.81 -15.74 -0.42
N ARG A 276 17.02 -16.28 -0.24
CA ARG A 276 17.49 -16.81 1.06
C ARG A 276 17.45 -15.74 2.15
N ALA A 277 17.91 -14.52 1.87
CA ALA A 277 17.87 -13.41 2.82
C ALA A 277 16.44 -13.07 3.23
N LEU A 278 15.51 -12.97 2.27
CA LEU A 278 14.09 -12.71 2.54
C LEU A 278 13.44 -13.84 3.36
N MET A 279 13.79 -15.10 3.08
CA MET A 279 13.32 -16.25 3.88
C MET A 279 13.86 -16.20 5.32
N ILE A 280 15.12 -15.82 5.53
CA ILE A 280 15.69 -15.65 6.88
C ILE A 280 14.94 -14.55 7.64
N GLU A 281 14.70 -13.40 6.99
CA GLU A 281 13.93 -12.31 7.59
C GLU A 281 12.50 -12.75 7.96
N ALA A 282 11.84 -13.49 7.09
CA ALA A 282 10.51 -14.05 7.32
C ALA A 282 10.51 -15.01 8.52
N ALA A 283 11.52 -15.89 8.61
CA ALA A 283 11.70 -16.79 9.74
C ALA A 283 11.91 -16.04 11.05
N ILE A 284 12.79 -15.04 11.07
CA ILE A 284 13.05 -14.20 12.25
C ILE A 284 11.76 -13.50 12.72
N ALA A 285 10.97 -12.95 11.80
CA ALA A 285 9.71 -12.29 12.15
C ALA A 285 8.73 -13.25 12.86
N CYS A 286 8.66 -14.50 12.39
CA CYS A 286 7.79 -15.53 12.97
C CYS A 286 8.27 -16.08 14.31
N LYS A 287 9.51 -15.81 14.76
CA LYS A 287 10.00 -16.26 16.09
C LYS A 287 9.22 -15.68 17.27
N SER A 288 8.60 -14.52 17.06
CA SER A 288 7.75 -13.85 18.05
C SER A 288 6.30 -14.38 18.10
N THR A 289 5.96 -15.34 17.22
CA THR A 289 4.62 -15.90 17.07
C THR A 289 4.52 -17.30 17.71
N GLY A 290 3.34 -17.93 17.63
CA GLY A 290 3.15 -19.33 18.06
C GLY A 290 3.99 -20.36 17.29
N PHE A 291 4.68 -19.97 16.21
CA PHE A 291 5.49 -20.85 15.37
C PHE A 291 7.01 -20.77 15.64
N SER A 292 7.42 -20.28 16.81
CA SER A 292 8.83 -19.98 17.14
C SER A 292 9.82 -21.12 16.88
N GLU A 293 9.43 -22.36 17.23
CA GLU A 293 10.28 -23.55 17.01
C GLU A 293 10.47 -23.86 15.52
N ALA A 294 9.37 -23.88 14.75
CA ALA A 294 9.41 -24.14 13.32
C ALA A 294 10.19 -23.05 12.57
N ALA A 295 9.97 -21.78 12.93
CA ALA A 295 10.71 -20.64 12.40
C ALA A 295 12.23 -20.74 12.67
N SER A 296 12.64 -21.18 13.86
CA SER A 296 14.05 -21.36 14.19
C SER A 296 14.69 -22.48 13.36
N LYS A 297 13.98 -23.59 13.13
CA LYS A 297 14.48 -24.68 12.27
C LYS A 297 14.71 -24.22 10.83
N ILE A 298 13.82 -23.40 10.28
CA ILE A 298 13.98 -22.84 8.93
C ILE A 298 15.20 -21.91 8.87
N GLU A 299 15.33 -20.98 9.82
CA GLU A 299 16.47 -20.06 9.87
C GLU A 299 17.80 -20.83 9.96
N GLU A 300 17.90 -21.82 10.86
CA GLU A 300 19.10 -22.65 10.99
C GLU A 300 19.46 -23.41 9.71
N ALA A 301 18.45 -23.93 9.00
CA ALA A 301 18.67 -24.62 7.73
C ALA A 301 19.11 -23.67 6.63
N LEU A 302 18.49 -22.50 6.50
CA LEU A 302 18.85 -21.48 5.52
C LEU A 302 20.28 -20.97 5.74
N MET A 303 20.71 -20.79 7.00
CA MET A 303 22.08 -20.36 7.33
C MET A 303 23.15 -21.39 6.93
N LYS A 304 22.76 -22.68 6.81
CA LYS A 304 23.65 -23.77 6.37
C LYS A 304 23.53 -24.09 4.88
N THR A 305 22.52 -23.54 4.20
CA THR A 305 22.22 -23.86 2.81
C THR A 305 23.12 -23.04 1.88
N GLU A 306 23.89 -23.75 1.05
CA GLU A 306 24.70 -23.16 -0.02
C GLU A 306 23.93 -23.17 -1.34
N ILE A 307 24.26 -22.23 -2.22
CA ILE A 307 23.70 -22.23 -3.58
C ILE A 307 24.58 -23.16 -4.40
N ARG A 308 23.99 -24.26 -4.91
CA ARG A 308 24.70 -25.25 -5.72
C ARG A 308 24.55 -24.98 -7.21
N ARG A 309 25.57 -25.39 -7.95
CA ARG A 309 25.56 -25.46 -9.41
C ARG A 309 25.69 -26.93 -9.82
N ILE A 310 24.76 -27.41 -10.63
CA ILE A 310 24.84 -28.75 -11.23
C ILE A 310 25.10 -28.56 -12.72
N TRP A 311 26.12 -29.26 -13.22
CA TRP A 311 26.58 -29.26 -14.60
C TRP A 311 26.32 -30.62 -15.25
#